data_AF-A0A3L7VFT6-F1
#
_entry.id   AF-A0A3L7VFT6-F1
#
_cell.length_a   1.000
_cell.length_b   1.000
_cell.length_c   1.000
_cell.angle_alpha   90.00
_cell.angle_beta   90.00
_cell.angle_gamma   90.00
#
_symmetry.space_group_name_H-M   'P 1'
#
loop_
_entity.id
_entity.type
_entity.pdbx_description
1 polymer ?
#
loop_
_entity_poly.entity_id
_entity_poly.type
_entity_poly.pdbx_seq_one_letter_code
_entity_poly.pdbx_strand_id
1 'polypeptide(L)'
;MSTQAPSAIEKPVEHVSGITVRLVGDSGDGMQLLGQQLTNTSALLGNDVATFPDFPAEIRAPRGTRAGVSGFQVQFASHEVHTPGDTLDALVAMNPAALVTNLADLNKGGLLIVNDDSFEEKDLKLAKLNTSPLEDPSMENYRLIKVSMTRLTKEAVSEFGLSTKEADRCKNFFAMGLVYWLYGRNMDATLRFIHGKFSAGKSTIAAANEKALRAGWAYGETIEALGHSYSVQPAKLTAGTYRNIMGNQALAWGLLAAAQRSGKELFYGSYPITPASDILHELARYKNFGVCTFQAEDEIAAVCAAIGASYGGQMGVTTSSGPGIALKAEAMGLALMLELPLLVIDVQRGGPSTGLPTKTEQADLLQVMFGRNGESPLPVLAARSPGDCFEIVQEAWMLATQLMLPVIVLSDGYIANGAEPWKIPDVSKLAPIPVSHPQENNNPDGPFKPYLRNELLARPWAIPGTPELMHRVGGIEKEDGTGNISYDPENHQKMVHIRAQKVANAAKLLPPQSVEGPASGDLLVLSWGGTYGACLTAVQQAQSAGLSVAHAHLRYLNPFPSNLGEILARYKKVLIPELNMGQLRMLVRSRYLVDAIGFNKIKGKPFTVTELVEKISEHAK
;
A
#
# COMPACT_ATOMS: atom_id res chain seq x y z
N MET A 1 -27.61 20.67 -56.04
CA MET A 1 -28.02 19.85 -54.88
C MET A 1 -26.80 19.69 -54.00
N SER A 2 -26.81 20.38 -52.85
CA SER A 2 -25.73 20.32 -51.86
C SER A 2 -25.92 19.06 -51.02
N THR A 3 -25.00 18.10 -51.14
CA THR A 3 -24.92 16.92 -50.28
C THR A 3 -24.47 17.37 -48.90
N GLN A 4 -25.41 17.44 -47.96
CA GLN A 4 -25.10 17.53 -46.53
C GLN A 4 -24.24 16.32 -46.14
N ALA A 5 -23.11 16.58 -45.48
CA ALA A 5 -22.32 15.54 -44.84
C ALA A 5 -23.20 14.82 -43.80
N PRO A 6 -23.11 13.48 -43.68
CA PRO A 6 -23.86 12.75 -42.67
C PRO A 6 -23.42 13.24 -41.28
N SER A 7 -24.39 13.61 -40.43
CA SER A 7 -24.12 13.88 -39.02
C SER A 7 -23.54 12.61 -38.39
N ALA A 8 -22.39 12.72 -37.74
CA ALA A 8 -21.85 11.63 -36.94
C ALA A 8 -22.94 11.15 -35.97
N ILE A 9 -23.28 9.86 -36.05
CA ILE A 9 -24.24 9.24 -35.13
C ILE A 9 -23.54 9.20 -33.77
N GLU A 10 -23.76 10.21 -32.93
CA GLU A 10 -23.25 10.19 -31.55
C GLU A 10 -23.90 9.03 -30.80
N LYS A 11 -23.08 8.06 -30.40
CA LYS A 11 -23.52 6.93 -29.61
C LYS A 11 -24.00 7.42 -28.23
N PRO A 12 -25.08 6.87 -27.68
CA PRO A 12 -25.60 7.27 -26.38
C PRO A 12 -24.55 7.07 -25.26
N VAL A 13 -24.61 7.95 -24.27
CA VAL A 13 -23.77 7.92 -23.07
C VAL A 13 -24.61 7.47 -21.88
N GLU A 14 -24.22 6.38 -21.24
CA GLU A 14 -24.85 5.86 -20.03
C GLU A 14 -24.16 6.45 -18.78
N HIS A 15 -24.94 7.02 -17.87
CA HIS A 15 -24.41 7.53 -16.61
C HIS A 15 -24.43 6.46 -15.53
N VAL A 16 -23.27 6.17 -14.93
CA VAL A 16 -23.13 5.17 -13.87
C VAL A 16 -22.40 5.76 -12.65
N SER A 17 -22.63 5.17 -11.48
CA SER A 17 -22.08 5.67 -10.20
C SER A 17 -20.62 5.28 -9.98
N GLY A 18 -20.13 4.23 -10.63
CA GLY A 18 -18.74 3.81 -10.60
C GLY A 18 -18.52 2.62 -11.53
N ILE A 19 -17.26 2.40 -11.90
CA ILE A 19 -16.85 1.30 -12.79
C ILE A 19 -15.53 0.71 -12.29
N THR A 20 -15.44 -0.62 -12.35
CA THR A 20 -14.23 -1.39 -12.12
C THR A 20 -13.72 -2.00 -13.42
N VAL A 21 -12.53 -1.59 -13.85
CA VAL A 21 -11.86 -2.08 -15.06
C VAL A 21 -10.59 -2.82 -14.68
N ARG A 22 -10.36 -3.99 -15.28
CA ARG A 22 -9.07 -4.68 -15.20
C ARG A 22 -8.42 -4.82 -16.58
N LEU A 23 -7.16 -4.39 -16.66
CA LEU A 23 -6.31 -4.54 -17.83
C LEU A 23 -5.33 -5.68 -17.57
N VAL A 24 -5.35 -6.72 -18.39
CA VAL A 24 -4.55 -7.94 -18.18
C VAL A 24 -3.79 -8.36 -19.43
N GLY A 25 -2.53 -8.74 -19.25
CA GLY A 25 -1.61 -9.13 -20.31
C GLY A 25 -0.34 -9.75 -19.75
N ASP A 26 0.71 -9.85 -20.55
CA ASP A 26 1.99 -10.39 -20.06
C ASP A 26 2.81 -9.33 -19.33
N SER A 27 3.70 -9.79 -18.44
CA SER A 27 4.77 -8.95 -17.91
C SER A 27 5.55 -8.28 -19.05
N GLY A 28 5.65 -6.95 -18.98
CA GLY A 28 6.29 -6.13 -20.00
C GLY A 28 5.38 -5.61 -21.12
N ASP A 29 4.10 -5.99 -21.17
CA ASP A 29 3.12 -5.39 -22.10
C ASP A 29 2.64 -4.00 -21.64
N GLY A 30 3.04 -3.58 -20.44
CA GLY A 30 2.76 -2.26 -19.91
C GLY A 30 1.40 -2.12 -19.25
N MET A 31 0.77 -3.20 -18.78
CA MET A 31 -0.52 -3.16 -18.06
C MET A 31 -0.46 -2.21 -16.85
N GLN A 32 0.67 -2.18 -16.14
CA GLN A 32 0.92 -1.26 -15.03
C GLN A 32 0.91 0.22 -15.46
N LEU A 33 1.58 0.51 -16.58
CA LEU A 33 1.62 1.85 -17.16
C LEU A 33 0.21 2.28 -17.58
N LEU A 34 -0.53 1.38 -18.21
CA LEU A 34 -1.89 1.64 -18.64
C LEU A 34 -2.81 1.96 -17.45
N GLY A 35 -2.80 1.10 -16.44
CA GLY A 35 -3.58 1.31 -15.23
C GLY A 35 -3.26 2.64 -14.53
N GLN A 36 -1.98 3.00 -14.46
CA GLN A 36 -1.56 4.28 -13.89
C GLN A 36 -2.06 5.49 -14.70
N GLN A 37 -2.07 5.41 -16.03
CA GLN A 37 -2.63 6.46 -16.88
C GLN A 37 -4.14 6.60 -16.71
N LEU A 38 -4.87 5.48 -16.67
CA LEU A 38 -6.32 5.48 -16.43
C LEU A 38 -6.66 6.06 -15.05
N THR A 39 -5.87 5.71 -14.03
CA THR A 39 -5.98 6.24 -12.66
C THR A 39 -5.81 7.76 -12.65
N ASN A 40 -4.72 8.26 -13.25
CA ASN A 40 -4.42 9.70 -13.29
C ASN A 40 -5.50 10.49 -14.04
N THR A 41 -5.94 10.01 -15.20
CA THR A 41 -6.98 10.67 -15.98
C THR A 41 -8.33 10.68 -15.28
N SER A 42 -8.68 9.60 -14.57
CA SER A 42 -9.93 9.53 -13.79
C SER A 42 -9.89 10.48 -12.59
N ALA A 43 -8.75 10.55 -11.88
CA ALA A 43 -8.56 11.50 -10.78
C ALA A 43 -8.61 12.97 -11.25
N LEU A 44 -8.06 13.29 -12.43
CA LEU A 44 -8.12 14.64 -13.01
C LEU A 44 -9.55 15.06 -13.40
N LEU A 45 -10.44 14.10 -13.68
CA LEU A 45 -11.87 14.34 -13.88
C LEU A 45 -12.66 14.44 -12.57
N GLY A 46 -11.96 14.43 -11.43
CA GLY A 46 -12.57 14.55 -10.11
C GLY A 46 -13.26 13.29 -9.62
N ASN A 47 -13.02 12.12 -10.23
CA ASN A 47 -13.49 10.86 -9.67
C ASN A 47 -12.64 10.46 -8.47
N ASP A 48 -13.26 9.81 -7.50
CA ASP A 48 -12.49 9.05 -6.51
C ASP A 48 -12.01 7.73 -7.13
N VAL A 49 -10.83 7.26 -6.73
CA VAL A 49 -10.14 6.15 -7.41
C VAL A 49 -9.46 5.24 -6.40
N ALA A 50 -9.61 3.93 -6.59
CA ALA A 50 -8.86 2.91 -5.88
C ALA A 50 -8.24 1.93 -6.88
N THR A 51 -7.01 1.49 -6.59
CA THR A 51 -6.22 0.70 -7.56
C THR A 51 -5.63 -0.55 -6.93
N PHE A 52 -5.46 -1.57 -7.76
CA PHE A 52 -4.79 -2.81 -7.39
C PHE A 52 -3.86 -3.28 -8.52
N PRO A 53 -2.56 -2.96 -8.42
CA PRO A 53 -1.52 -3.55 -9.24
C PRO A 53 -1.35 -5.04 -8.91
N ASP A 54 -1.51 -5.91 -9.92
CA ASP A 54 -1.23 -7.33 -9.77
C ASP A 54 -0.01 -7.75 -10.60
N PHE A 55 1.06 -8.09 -9.90
CA PHE A 55 2.32 -8.53 -10.50
C PHE A 55 2.43 -10.05 -10.50
N PRO A 56 2.93 -10.65 -11.60
CA PRO A 56 3.25 -12.08 -11.60
C PRO A 56 4.30 -12.38 -10.53
N ALA A 57 4.25 -13.61 -9.99
CA ALA A 57 5.24 -14.05 -9.02
C ALA A 57 6.65 -14.17 -9.63
N GLU A 58 6.73 -14.43 -10.94
CA GLU A 58 7.99 -14.55 -11.68
C GLU A 58 8.32 -13.26 -12.44
N ILE A 59 9.52 -12.72 -12.21
CA ILE A 59 10.00 -11.49 -12.88
C ILE A 59 10.10 -11.69 -14.41
N ARG A 60 10.42 -12.90 -14.88
CA ARG A 60 10.55 -13.24 -16.31
C ARG A 60 9.91 -14.59 -16.65
N ALA A 61 8.67 -14.80 -16.24
CA ALA A 61 7.90 -15.91 -16.79
C ALA A 61 7.82 -15.80 -18.33
N PRO A 62 7.81 -16.93 -19.06
CA PRO A 62 7.65 -16.89 -20.51
C PRO A 62 6.33 -16.19 -20.89
N ARG A 63 6.39 -15.32 -21.91
CA ARG A 63 5.21 -14.62 -22.44
C ARG A 63 4.14 -15.62 -22.89
N GLY A 64 2.87 -15.28 -22.68
CA GLY A 64 1.73 -16.13 -22.99
C GLY A 64 1.46 -17.22 -21.96
N THR A 65 2.23 -17.31 -20.86
CA THR A 65 1.98 -18.28 -19.79
C THR A 65 1.19 -17.66 -18.64
N ARG A 66 0.43 -18.48 -17.91
CA ARG A 66 -0.35 -18.03 -16.73
C ARG A 66 0.54 -17.45 -15.63
N ALA A 67 1.77 -17.94 -15.48
CA ALA A 67 2.73 -17.45 -14.49
C ALA A 67 3.25 -16.04 -14.82
N GLY A 68 3.18 -15.62 -16.08
CA GLY A 68 3.62 -14.30 -16.55
C GLY A 68 2.51 -13.25 -16.63
N VAL A 69 1.29 -13.59 -16.24
CA VAL A 69 0.15 -12.69 -16.29
C VAL A 69 0.36 -11.54 -15.30
N SER A 70 0.26 -10.32 -15.81
CA SER A 70 0.20 -9.09 -15.04
C SER A 70 -1.15 -8.43 -15.25
N GLY A 71 -1.71 -7.87 -14.18
CA GLY A 71 -2.97 -7.16 -14.17
C GLY A 71 -2.85 -5.79 -13.53
N PHE A 72 -3.72 -4.87 -13.94
CA PHE A 72 -3.96 -3.65 -13.20
C PHE A 72 -5.46 -3.41 -13.13
N GLN A 73 -5.98 -3.33 -11.91
CA GLN A 73 -7.38 -3.02 -11.65
C GLN A 73 -7.52 -1.57 -11.19
N VAL A 74 -8.51 -0.88 -11.75
CA VAL A 74 -8.89 0.49 -11.37
C VAL A 74 -10.38 0.51 -11.13
N GLN A 75 -10.80 0.94 -9.95
CA GLN A 75 -12.16 1.39 -9.70
C GLN A 75 -12.18 2.90 -9.65
N PHE A 76 -13.09 3.52 -10.39
CA PHE A 76 -13.33 4.96 -10.33
C PHE A 76 -14.83 5.23 -10.17
N ALA A 77 -15.18 6.19 -9.31
CA ALA A 77 -16.56 6.42 -8.92
C ALA A 77 -16.89 7.90 -8.69
N SER A 78 -18.19 8.19 -8.64
CA SER A 78 -18.79 9.48 -8.27
C SER A 78 -19.04 9.61 -6.75
N HIS A 79 -18.60 8.63 -5.98
CA HIS A 79 -18.67 8.56 -4.53
C HIS A 79 -17.33 8.05 -3.99
N GLU A 80 -17.13 8.14 -2.67
CA GLU A 80 -15.89 7.65 -2.06
C GLU A 80 -15.75 6.13 -2.24
N VAL A 81 -14.57 5.69 -2.67
CA VAL A 81 -14.23 4.27 -2.85
C VAL A 81 -13.00 3.92 -2.02
N HIS A 82 -13.12 2.85 -1.24
CA HIS A 82 -12.05 2.39 -0.36
C HIS A 82 -11.42 1.06 -0.78
N THR A 83 -11.93 0.47 -1.87
CA THR A 83 -11.49 -0.81 -2.43
C THR A 83 -11.37 -0.68 -3.94
N PRO A 84 -10.51 -1.47 -4.61
CA PRO A 84 -10.41 -1.50 -6.06
C PRO A 84 -11.61 -2.19 -6.73
N GLY A 85 -12.57 -2.73 -5.98
CA GLY A 85 -13.77 -3.41 -6.49
C GLY A 85 -13.70 -4.92 -6.35
N ASP A 86 -14.82 -5.54 -5.95
CA ASP A 86 -14.95 -6.99 -5.75
C ASP A 86 -14.95 -7.77 -7.06
N THR A 87 -15.66 -7.21 -8.03
CA THR A 87 -15.94 -7.79 -9.33
C THR A 87 -15.63 -6.76 -10.40
N LEU A 88 -15.44 -7.22 -11.63
CA LEU A 88 -15.13 -6.36 -12.76
C LEU A 88 -16.41 -6.06 -13.54
N ASP A 89 -16.56 -4.79 -13.94
CA ASP A 89 -17.55 -4.39 -14.94
C ASP A 89 -16.99 -4.56 -16.35
N ALA A 90 -15.67 -4.40 -16.49
CA ALA A 90 -14.97 -4.68 -17.72
C ALA A 90 -13.60 -5.34 -17.54
N LEU A 91 -13.30 -6.28 -18.41
CA LEU A 91 -12.02 -6.98 -18.52
C LEU A 91 -11.44 -6.78 -19.92
N VAL A 92 -10.23 -6.23 -20.00
CA VAL A 92 -9.46 -6.12 -21.25
C VAL A 92 -8.33 -7.13 -21.22
N ALA A 93 -8.43 -8.19 -22.02
CA ALA A 93 -7.48 -9.29 -22.04
C ALA A 93 -6.65 -9.33 -23.33
N MET A 94 -5.32 -9.25 -23.18
CA MET A 94 -4.39 -9.21 -24.31
C MET A 94 -4.09 -10.58 -24.93
N ASN A 95 -4.32 -11.67 -24.18
CA ASN A 95 -4.00 -13.04 -24.58
C ASN A 95 -4.85 -14.08 -23.79
N PRO A 96 -4.82 -15.39 -24.16
CA PRO A 96 -5.65 -16.43 -23.56
C PRO A 96 -5.29 -16.70 -22.10
N ALA A 97 -4.00 -16.65 -21.75
CA ALA A 97 -3.55 -16.87 -20.37
C ALA A 97 -4.09 -15.80 -19.43
N ALA A 98 -4.05 -14.53 -19.86
CA ALA A 98 -4.59 -13.40 -19.13
C ALA A 98 -6.11 -13.49 -18.98
N LEU A 99 -6.82 -13.93 -20.04
CA LEU A 99 -8.26 -14.17 -20.00
C LEU A 99 -8.64 -15.22 -18.96
N VAL A 100 -8.15 -16.46 -19.10
CA VAL A 100 -8.59 -17.58 -18.24
C VAL A 100 -8.19 -17.40 -16.77
N THR A 101 -7.15 -16.60 -16.51
CA THR A 101 -6.70 -16.30 -15.14
C THR A 101 -7.62 -15.30 -14.42
N ASN A 102 -8.36 -14.47 -15.17
CA ASN A 102 -9.10 -13.34 -14.61
C ASN A 102 -10.61 -13.36 -14.92
N LEU A 103 -11.07 -14.22 -15.83
CA LEU A 103 -12.46 -14.24 -16.28
C LEU A 103 -13.47 -14.47 -15.14
N ALA A 104 -13.09 -15.27 -14.13
CA ALA A 104 -13.97 -15.55 -12.99
C ALA A 104 -14.32 -14.31 -12.15
N ASP A 105 -13.54 -13.23 -12.25
CA ASP A 105 -13.78 -11.98 -11.53
C ASP A 105 -14.69 -11.02 -12.32
N LEU A 106 -14.98 -11.30 -13.61
CA LEU A 106 -15.86 -10.49 -14.44
C LEU A 106 -17.33 -10.78 -14.14
N ASN A 107 -18.12 -9.73 -13.94
CA ASN A 107 -19.56 -9.85 -13.74
C ASN A 107 -20.22 -10.53 -14.94
N LYS A 108 -21.25 -11.34 -14.68
CA LYS A 108 -22.17 -11.78 -15.73
C LYS A 108 -22.84 -10.54 -16.35
N GLY A 109 -22.86 -10.47 -17.67
CA GLY A 109 -23.26 -9.29 -18.45
C GLY A 109 -22.17 -8.23 -18.58
N GLY A 110 -21.03 -8.39 -17.89
CA GLY A 110 -19.87 -7.50 -17.96
C GLY A 110 -19.22 -7.47 -19.34
N LEU A 111 -18.47 -6.41 -19.61
CA LEU A 111 -17.82 -6.18 -20.88
C LEU A 111 -16.48 -6.92 -20.96
N LEU A 112 -16.35 -7.81 -21.95
CA LEU A 112 -15.12 -8.55 -22.19
C LEU A 112 -14.50 -8.11 -23.51
N ILE A 113 -13.39 -7.38 -23.46
CA ILE A 113 -12.64 -6.96 -24.65
C ILE A 113 -11.40 -7.84 -24.80
N VAL A 114 -11.26 -8.51 -25.93
CA VAL A 114 -10.13 -9.42 -26.19
C VAL A 114 -9.35 -9.02 -27.44
N ASN A 115 -8.02 -9.15 -27.36
CA ASN A 115 -7.14 -9.05 -28.52
C ASN A 115 -7.15 -10.38 -29.29
N ASP A 116 -7.99 -10.51 -30.31
CA ASP A 116 -8.22 -11.79 -31.00
C ASP A 116 -7.01 -12.25 -31.85
N ASP A 117 -6.16 -11.32 -32.30
CA ASP A 117 -4.88 -11.61 -32.97
C ASP A 117 -3.89 -12.42 -32.09
N SER A 118 -4.19 -12.64 -30.81
CA SER A 118 -3.34 -13.42 -29.88
C SER A 118 -4.01 -14.68 -29.36
N PHE A 119 -4.99 -15.23 -30.09
CA PHE A 119 -5.65 -16.50 -29.77
C PHE A 119 -5.32 -17.61 -30.78
N GLU A 120 -4.11 -17.58 -31.36
CA GLU A 120 -3.64 -18.63 -32.28
C GLU A 120 -3.22 -19.91 -31.52
N GLU A 121 -3.03 -21.02 -32.24
CA GLU A 121 -2.66 -22.32 -31.65
C GLU A 121 -1.41 -22.25 -30.76
N LYS A 122 -0.43 -21.40 -31.11
CA LYS A 122 0.80 -21.19 -30.33
C LYS A 122 0.50 -20.52 -28.97
N ASP A 123 -0.45 -19.59 -28.93
CA ASP A 123 -0.81 -18.82 -27.73
C ASP A 123 -1.63 -19.70 -26.78
N LEU A 124 -2.52 -20.52 -27.33
CA LEU A 124 -3.28 -21.52 -26.57
C LEU A 124 -2.35 -22.56 -25.92
N LYS A 125 -1.35 -23.05 -26.65
CA LYS A 125 -0.33 -23.98 -26.10
C LYS A 125 0.44 -23.35 -24.93
N LEU A 126 0.87 -22.10 -25.04
CA LEU A 126 1.57 -21.38 -23.96
C LEU A 126 0.66 -21.18 -22.72
N ALA A 127 -0.63 -20.93 -22.93
CA ALA A 127 -1.63 -20.82 -21.88
C ALA A 127 -2.07 -22.18 -21.29
N LYS A 128 -1.55 -23.30 -21.83
CA LYS A 128 -1.94 -24.69 -21.52
C LYS A 128 -3.43 -24.94 -21.78
N LEU A 129 -3.90 -24.55 -22.96
CA LEU A 129 -5.28 -24.71 -23.42
C LEU A 129 -5.31 -25.56 -24.69
N ASN A 130 -6.26 -26.48 -24.76
CA ASN A 130 -6.47 -27.35 -25.93
C ASN A 130 -7.41 -26.72 -26.96
N THR A 131 -8.37 -25.91 -26.50
CA THR A 131 -9.37 -25.22 -27.32
C THR A 131 -9.39 -23.73 -26.98
N SER A 132 -9.89 -22.91 -27.89
CA SER A 132 -10.00 -21.48 -27.66
C SER A 132 -11.06 -21.20 -26.58
N PRO A 133 -10.73 -20.47 -25.50
CA PRO A 133 -11.71 -20.10 -24.48
C PRO A 133 -12.79 -19.15 -25.02
N LEU A 134 -12.57 -18.54 -26.20
CA LEU A 134 -13.56 -17.68 -26.87
C LEU A 134 -14.68 -18.46 -27.55
N GLU A 135 -14.54 -19.79 -27.65
CA GLU A 135 -15.55 -20.71 -28.21
C GLU A 135 -16.33 -21.44 -27.11
N ASP A 136 -15.97 -21.20 -25.84
CA ASP A 136 -16.68 -21.78 -24.71
C ASP A 136 -18.10 -21.19 -24.61
N PRO A 137 -19.17 -22.01 -24.47
CA PRO A 137 -20.54 -21.51 -24.34
C PRO A 137 -20.72 -20.52 -23.19
N SER A 138 -19.88 -20.57 -22.14
CA SER A 138 -19.91 -19.60 -21.05
C SER A 138 -19.62 -18.17 -21.50
N MET A 139 -19.05 -17.96 -22.69
CA MET A 139 -18.83 -16.62 -23.26
C MET A 139 -20.14 -15.86 -23.50
N GLU A 140 -21.27 -16.56 -23.67
CA GLU A 140 -22.61 -15.95 -23.79
C GLU A 140 -23.04 -15.21 -22.51
N ASN A 141 -22.41 -15.51 -21.37
CA ASN A 141 -22.65 -14.78 -20.13
C ASN A 141 -22.03 -13.38 -20.13
N TYR A 142 -21.26 -12.99 -21.16
CA TYR A 142 -20.53 -11.72 -21.19
C TYR A 142 -20.79 -10.96 -22.50
N ARG A 143 -20.63 -9.64 -22.46
CA ARG A 143 -20.63 -8.80 -23.66
C ARG A 143 -19.24 -8.88 -24.31
N LEU A 144 -19.03 -9.90 -25.14
CA LEU A 144 -17.74 -10.16 -25.78
C LEU A 144 -17.50 -9.26 -27.01
N ILE A 145 -16.40 -8.51 -26.98
CA ILE A 145 -15.90 -7.68 -28.08
C ILE A 145 -14.53 -8.20 -28.50
N LYS A 146 -14.45 -8.75 -29.72
CA LYS A 146 -13.20 -9.20 -30.34
C LYS A 146 -12.59 -8.05 -31.12
N VAL A 147 -11.35 -7.69 -30.77
CA VAL A 147 -10.64 -6.57 -31.40
C VAL A 147 -9.29 -7.07 -31.89
N SER A 148 -9.00 -6.83 -33.16
CA SER A 148 -7.70 -7.14 -33.76
C SER A 148 -6.66 -6.08 -33.42
N MET A 149 -6.40 -5.92 -32.12
CA MET A 149 -5.61 -4.83 -31.57
C MET A 149 -4.20 -4.82 -32.16
N THR A 150 -3.60 -5.99 -32.39
CA THR A 150 -2.23 -6.09 -32.90
C THR A 150 -2.14 -5.59 -34.34
N ARG A 151 -3.03 -6.06 -35.20
CA ARG A 151 -3.09 -5.66 -36.60
C ARG A 151 -3.47 -4.19 -36.77
N LEU A 152 -4.51 -3.73 -36.07
CA LEU A 152 -4.96 -2.34 -36.11
C LEU A 152 -3.88 -1.38 -35.60
N THR A 153 -3.14 -1.76 -34.55
CA THR A 153 -2.01 -0.96 -34.07
C THR A 153 -0.91 -0.86 -35.13
N LYS A 154 -0.52 -1.98 -35.76
CA LYS A 154 0.53 -1.99 -36.80
C LYS A 154 0.17 -1.14 -37.99
N GLU A 155 -1.07 -1.23 -38.44
CA GLU A 155 -1.59 -0.41 -39.53
C GLU A 155 -1.55 1.08 -39.17
N ALA A 156 -2.04 1.44 -37.98
CA ALA A 156 -2.07 2.82 -37.50
C ALA A 156 -0.68 3.46 -37.41
N VAL A 157 0.37 2.69 -37.07
CA VAL A 157 1.73 3.21 -36.88
C VAL A 157 2.68 2.92 -38.07
N SER A 158 2.15 2.36 -39.16
CA SER A 158 2.94 1.92 -40.32
C SER A 158 3.75 3.04 -40.97
N GLU A 159 3.22 4.27 -40.96
CA GLU A 159 3.87 5.47 -41.52
C GLU A 159 5.19 5.85 -40.82
N PHE A 160 5.43 5.33 -39.61
CA PHE A 160 6.61 5.67 -38.81
C PHE A 160 7.81 4.76 -39.05
N GLY A 161 7.71 3.76 -39.93
CA GLY A 161 8.82 2.87 -40.28
C GLY A 161 9.39 2.06 -39.11
N LEU A 162 8.57 1.79 -38.09
CA LEU A 162 8.98 1.04 -36.90
C LEU A 162 9.23 -0.44 -37.22
N SER A 163 10.14 -1.08 -36.47
CA SER A 163 10.24 -2.54 -36.51
C SER A 163 8.95 -3.17 -35.97
N THR A 164 8.63 -4.42 -36.38
CA THR A 164 7.45 -5.15 -35.90
C THR A 164 7.35 -5.17 -34.38
N LYS A 165 8.49 -5.36 -33.69
CA LYS A 165 8.57 -5.39 -32.23
C LYS A 165 8.26 -4.02 -31.59
N GLU A 166 8.64 -2.93 -32.23
CA GLU A 166 8.34 -1.58 -31.74
C GLU A 166 6.87 -1.21 -31.97
N ALA A 167 6.31 -1.58 -33.14
CA ALA A 167 4.89 -1.41 -33.43
C ALA A 167 4.01 -2.22 -32.46
N ASP A 168 4.37 -3.49 -32.19
CA ASP A 168 3.67 -4.34 -31.21
C ASP A 168 3.62 -3.73 -29.80
N ARG A 169 4.66 -2.98 -29.40
CA ARG A 169 4.72 -2.33 -28.08
C ARG A 169 3.79 -1.12 -27.96
N CYS A 170 3.27 -0.58 -29.05
CA CYS A 170 2.30 0.50 -29.05
C CYS A 170 0.86 0.01 -28.81
N LYS A 171 0.63 -1.33 -28.84
CA LYS A 171 -0.69 -1.95 -28.69
C LYS A 171 -1.38 -1.59 -27.38
N ASN A 172 -0.59 -1.39 -26.33
CA ASN A 172 -1.09 -0.99 -25.03
C ASN A 172 -1.80 0.38 -25.09
N PHE A 173 -1.25 1.35 -25.83
CA PHE A 173 -1.89 2.66 -26.03
C PHE A 173 -3.12 2.57 -26.93
N PHE A 174 -3.13 1.67 -27.93
CA PHE A 174 -4.36 1.40 -28.68
C PHE A 174 -5.49 0.91 -27.76
N ALA A 175 -5.22 -0.09 -26.93
CA ALA A 175 -6.19 -0.57 -25.95
C ALA A 175 -6.64 0.54 -24.98
N MET A 176 -5.71 1.41 -24.55
CA MET A 176 -6.02 2.57 -23.71
C MET A 176 -6.96 3.55 -24.42
N GLY A 177 -6.73 3.83 -25.70
CA GLY A 177 -7.58 4.72 -26.48
C GLY A 177 -9.02 4.25 -26.52
N LEU A 178 -9.20 2.94 -26.73
CA LEU A 178 -10.51 2.30 -26.71
C LEU A 178 -11.18 2.40 -25.33
N VAL A 179 -10.43 2.13 -24.26
CA VAL A 179 -10.92 2.28 -22.87
C VAL A 179 -11.27 3.74 -22.56
N TYR A 180 -10.51 4.70 -23.06
CA TYR A 180 -10.79 6.12 -22.88
C TYR A 180 -12.05 6.56 -23.59
N TRP A 181 -12.26 6.10 -24.82
CA TRP A 181 -13.52 6.34 -25.52
C TRP A 181 -14.70 5.73 -24.74
N LEU A 182 -14.56 4.48 -24.31
CA LEU A 182 -15.61 3.73 -23.61
C LEU A 182 -16.05 4.40 -22.31
N TYR A 183 -15.14 5.07 -21.59
CA TYR A 183 -15.41 5.70 -20.29
C TYR A 183 -15.33 7.23 -20.30
N GLY A 184 -15.42 7.85 -21.48
CA GLY A 184 -15.42 9.31 -21.63
C GLY A 184 -14.18 10.00 -21.04
N ARG A 185 -12.99 9.39 -21.17
CA ARG A 185 -11.73 9.91 -20.62
C ARG A 185 -10.99 10.77 -21.63
N ASN A 186 -10.49 11.91 -21.16
CA ASN A 186 -9.67 12.80 -21.98
C ASN A 186 -8.24 12.26 -22.14
N MET A 187 -7.71 12.27 -23.37
CA MET A 187 -6.36 11.82 -23.72
C MET A 187 -5.24 12.78 -23.30
N ASP A 188 -5.52 14.05 -23.00
CA ASP A 188 -4.53 15.13 -22.84
C ASP A 188 -3.43 14.81 -21.81
N ALA A 189 -3.80 14.26 -20.65
CA ALA A 189 -2.85 13.90 -19.61
C ALA A 189 -1.88 12.81 -20.07
N THR A 190 -2.39 11.81 -20.79
CA THR A 190 -1.61 10.72 -21.35
C THR A 190 -0.76 11.16 -22.53
N LEU A 191 -1.25 12.07 -23.38
CA LEU A 191 -0.46 12.66 -24.45
C LEU A 191 0.75 13.43 -23.89
N ARG A 192 0.55 14.25 -22.86
CA ARG A 192 1.65 14.94 -22.15
C ARG A 192 2.67 13.97 -21.55
N PHE A 193 2.23 12.78 -21.11
CA PHE A 193 3.11 11.73 -20.61
C PHE A 193 3.85 10.97 -21.71
N ILE A 194 3.24 10.78 -22.90
CA ILE A 194 3.86 10.14 -24.06
C ILE A 194 4.98 11.02 -24.62
N HIS A 195 4.68 12.29 -24.90
CA HIS A 195 5.71 13.31 -25.00
C HIS A 195 6.42 13.41 -23.65
N GLY A 196 7.54 14.08 -23.41
CA GLY A 196 8.20 14.00 -22.09
C GLY A 196 8.86 12.62 -21.82
N LYS A 197 8.14 11.49 -21.71
CA LYS A 197 8.75 10.17 -21.51
C LYS A 197 9.49 9.66 -22.75
N PHE A 198 8.88 9.74 -23.94
CA PHE A 198 9.45 9.16 -25.16
C PHE A 198 10.08 10.21 -26.10
N SER A 199 9.96 11.50 -25.78
CA SER A 199 10.54 12.59 -26.57
C SER A 199 12.07 12.67 -26.46
N ALA A 200 12.63 12.26 -25.32
CA ALA A 200 14.07 12.28 -25.09
C ALA A 200 14.75 11.17 -25.91
N GLY A 201 15.13 11.49 -27.16
CA GLY A 201 15.98 10.66 -28.02
C GLY A 201 15.28 9.87 -29.12
N LYS A 202 13.94 9.79 -29.18
CA LYS A 202 13.18 9.04 -30.22
C LYS A 202 11.79 9.64 -30.52
N SER A 203 11.73 10.83 -31.13
CA SER A 203 10.48 11.53 -31.46
C SER A 203 9.46 10.66 -32.23
N THR A 204 9.94 9.77 -33.11
CA THR A 204 9.12 8.81 -33.85
C THR A 204 8.35 7.83 -32.95
N ILE A 205 8.93 7.39 -31.83
CA ILE A 205 8.24 6.50 -30.88
C ILE A 205 7.14 7.25 -30.13
N ALA A 206 7.38 8.50 -29.76
CA ALA A 206 6.34 9.32 -29.13
C ALA A 206 5.15 9.51 -30.08
N ALA A 207 5.42 9.86 -31.34
CA ALA A 207 4.39 10.02 -32.38
C ALA A 207 3.62 8.72 -32.64
N ALA A 208 4.30 7.58 -32.69
CA ALA A 208 3.66 6.28 -32.88
C ALA A 208 2.74 5.89 -31.72
N ASN A 209 3.16 6.11 -30.46
CA ASN A 209 2.31 5.84 -29.30
C ASN A 209 1.10 6.78 -29.24
N GLU A 210 1.27 8.07 -29.58
CA GLU A 210 0.15 8.99 -29.74
C GLU A 210 -0.82 8.53 -30.83
N LYS A 211 -0.30 8.14 -32.00
CA LYS A 211 -1.13 7.66 -33.11
C LYS A 211 -1.90 6.40 -32.72
N ALA A 212 -1.25 5.46 -32.04
CA ALA A 212 -1.90 4.26 -31.51
C ALA A 212 -3.02 4.61 -30.52
N LEU A 213 -2.78 5.53 -29.58
CA LEU A 213 -3.79 6.01 -28.63
C LEU A 213 -5.01 6.59 -29.35
N ARG A 214 -4.79 7.48 -30.30
CA ARG A 214 -5.88 8.09 -31.09
C ARG A 214 -6.63 7.08 -31.95
N ALA A 215 -5.91 6.12 -32.55
CA ALA A 215 -6.51 5.06 -33.34
C ALA A 215 -7.43 4.17 -32.50
N GLY A 216 -7.03 3.83 -31.28
CA GLY A 216 -7.87 3.09 -30.34
C GLY A 216 -9.14 3.83 -29.95
N TRP A 217 -9.05 5.15 -29.75
CA TRP A 217 -10.21 5.99 -29.45
C TRP A 217 -11.18 6.06 -30.65
N ALA A 218 -10.66 6.31 -31.86
CA ALA A 218 -11.45 6.35 -33.09
C ALA A 218 -12.08 4.98 -33.43
N TYR A 219 -11.42 3.88 -33.07
CA TYR A 219 -11.98 2.55 -33.18
C TYR A 219 -13.21 2.37 -32.29
N GLY A 220 -13.18 2.91 -31.08
CA GLY A 220 -14.35 2.92 -30.18
C GLY A 220 -15.55 3.67 -30.79
N GLU A 221 -15.29 4.83 -31.40
CA GLU A 221 -16.33 5.61 -32.09
C GLU A 221 -16.98 4.83 -33.24
N THR A 222 -16.18 4.09 -34.02
CA THR A 222 -16.64 3.44 -35.26
C THR A 222 -17.19 2.03 -35.07
N ILE A 223 -16.82 1.30 -34.00
CA ILE A 223 -17.25 -0.10 -33.80
C ILE A 223 -18.73 -0.19 -33.39
N GLU A 224 -19.59 -0.77 -34.23
CA GLU A 224 -21.03 -0.90 -33.93
C GLU A 224 -21.32 -1.78 -32.70
N ALA A 225 -20.48 -2.78 -32.42
CA ALA A 225 -20.63 -3.69 -31.28
C ALA A 225 -20.60 -2.98 -29.92
N LEU A 226 -20.03 -1.77 -29.85
CA LEU A 226 -20.14 -0.89 -28.69
C LEU A 226 -21.21 0.16 -28.95
N GLY A 227 -22.46 -0.18 -28.61
CA GLY A 227 -23.63 0.66 -28.84
C GLY A 227 -23.73 1.90 -27.94
N HIS A 228 -22.92 1.98 -26.88
CA HIS A 228 -22.90 3.10 -25.94
C HIS A 228 -21.53 3.26 -25.27
N SER A 229 -21.26 4.45 -24.77
CA SER A 229 -20.15 4.73 -23.84
C SER A 229 -20.70 5.01 -22.44
N TYR A 230 -19.84 5.06 -21.44
CA TYR A 230 -20.21 5.34 -20.06
C TYR A 230 -19.56 6.63 -19.55
N SER A 231 -20.26 7.31 -18.66
CA SER A 231 -19.77 8.50 -17.98
C SER A 231 -19.95 8.37 -16.47
N VAL A 232 -18.85 8.54 -15.73
CA VAL A 232 -18.84 8.59 -14.27
C VAL A 232 -18.66 10.04 -13.84
N GLN A 233 -19.69 10.58 -13.17
CA GLN A 233 -19.68 11.96 -12.69
C GLN A 233 -18.59 12.19 -11.62
N PRO A 234 -18.09 13.42 -11.46
CA PRO A 234 -17.12 13.75 -10.40
C PRO A 234 -17.64 13.37 -9.01
N ALA A 235 -16.74 12.92 -8.14
CA ALA A 235 -17.04 12.61 -6.75
C ALA A 235 -17.16 13.89 -5.90
N LYS A 236 -17.96 13.82 -4.84
CA LYS A 236 -18.06 14.90 -3.85
C LYS A 236 -16.86 14.85 -2.90
N LEU A 237 -15.71 15.34 -3.36
CA LEU A 237 -14.50 15.45 -2.55
C LEU A 237 -14.45 16.77 -1.80
N THR A 238 -13.77 16.80 -0.65
CA THR A 238 -13.48 18.05 0.06
C THR A 238 -12.65 18.97 -0.83
N ALA A 239 -12.94 20.28 -0.87
CA ALA A 239 -12.15 21.20 -1.68
C ALA A 239 -10.66 21.20 -1.28
N GLY A 240 -9.76 21.19 -2.27
CA GLY A 240 -8.32 21.22 -2.08
C GLY A 240 -7.53 20.83 -3.32
N THR A 241 -6.20 20.83 -3.19
CA THR A 241 -5.29 20.33 -4.22
C THR A 241 -5.02 18.86 -3.97
N TYR A 242 -5.35 18.02 -4.95
CA TYR A 242 -5.17 16.57 -4.87
C TYR A 242 -4.10 16.10 -5.83
N ARG A 243 -3.49 14.97 -5.47
CA ARG A 243 -2.69 14.16 -6.39
C ARG A 243 -2.94 12.70 -6.10
N ASN A 244 -2.77 11.86 -7.10
CA ASN A 244 -2.67 10.43 -6.84
C ASN A 244 -1.35 10.13 -6.10
N ILE A 245 -1.39 9.28 -5.08
CA ILE A 245 -0.20 8.86 -4.32
C ILE A 245 -0.22 7.36 -4.07
N MET A 246 0.92 6.70 -4.24
CA MET A 246 1.12 5.29 -3.87
C MET A 246 1.59 5.18 -2.42
N GLY A 247 1.30 4.06 -1.74
CA GLY A 247 1.62 3.89 -0.32
C GLY A 247 3.11 4.03 0.00
N ASN A 248 3.99 3.36 -0.76
CA ASN A 248 5.45 3.50 -0.56
C ASN A 248 5.96 4.91 -0.81
N GLN A 249 5.35 5.63 -1.76
CA GLN A 249 5.70 7.02 -2.05
C GLN A 249 5.25 7.95 -0.91
N ALA A 250 4.01 7.79 -0.43
CA ALA A 250 3.49 8.53 0.70
C ALA A 250 4.34 8.30 1.96
N LEU A 251 4.73 7.05 2.20
CA LEU A 251 5.62 6.65 3.30
C LEU A 251 6.96 7.38 3.22
N ALA A 252 7.63 7.32 2.07
CA ALA A 252 8.90 8.01 1.86
C ALA A 252 8.77 9.53 2.11
N TRP A 253 7.71 10.17 1.62
CA TRP A 253 7.50 11.61 1.87
C TRP A 253 7.12 11.92 3.32
N GLY A 254 6.42 11.02 4.00
CA GLY A 254 6.14 11.12 5.43
C GLY A 254 7.44 11.09 6.23
N LEU A 255 8.41 10.26 5.85
CA LEU A 255 9.74 10.24 6.45
C LEU A 255 10.49 11.57 6.25
N LEU A 256 10.44 12.13 5.04
CA LEU A 256 11.03 13.45 4.77
C LEU A 256 10.37 14.54 5.63
N ALA A 257 9.04 14.52 5.72
CA ALA A 257 8.29 15.45 6.55
C ALA A 257 8.67 15.31 8.02
N ALA A 258 8.73 14.07 8.55
CA ALA A 258 9.14 13.79 9.92
C ALA A 258 10.57 14.28 10.22
N ALA A 259 11.51 14.03 9.32
CA ALA A 259 12.89 14.50 9.43
C ALA A 259 12.96 16.03 9.49
N GLN A 260 12.26 16.71 8.58
CA GLN A 260 12.18 18.17 8.55
C GLN A 260 11.47 18.76 9.77
N ARG A 261 10.37 18.14 10.24
CA ARG A 261 9.61 18.58 11.43
C ARG A 261 10.34 18.31 12.74
N SER A 262 11.30 17.38 12.75
CA SER A 262 12.16 17.09 13.90
C SER A 262 13.53 17.76 13.85
N GLY A 263 13.85 18.47 12.76
CA GLY A 263 15.16 19.08 12.56
C GLY A 263 16.28 18.06 12.47
N LYS A 264 16.00 16.85 11.96
CA LYS A 264 16.95 15.74 11.82
C LYS A 264 17.28 15.45 10.37
N GLU A 265 18.51 15.05 10.13
CA GLU A 265 18.88 14.39 8.89
C GLU A 265 18.34 12.96 8.89
N LEU A 266 17.89 12.50 7.73
CA LEU A 266 17.34 11.16 7.56
C LEU A 266 18.44 10.21 7.10
N PHE A 267 18.74 9.19 7.89
CA PHE A 267 19.57 8.07 7.48
C PHE A 267 18.71 6.84 7.22
N TYR A 268 18.72 6.36 6.00
CA TYR A 268 17.93 5.23 5.54
C TYR A 268 18.84 4.05 5.21
N GLY A 269 18.95 3.09 6.14
CA GLY A 269 19.71 1.85 5.96
C GLY A 269 18.80 0.72 5.49
N SER A 270 19.00 0.19 4.29
CA SER A 270 18.13 -0.86 3.73
C SER A 270 18.88 -1.89 2.89
N TYR A 271 18.29 -3.07 2.76
CA TYR A 271 18.63 -4.06 1.75
C TYR A 271 17.44 -4.20 0.78
N PRO A 272 17.64 -4.22 -0.55
CA PRO A 272 16.54 -4.27 -1.51
C PRO A 272 15.69 -5.55 -1.35
N ILE A 273 14.40 -5.37 -1.06
CA ILE A 273 13.43 -6.46 -0.93
C ILE A 273 12.04 -5.99 -1.40
N THR A 274 11.36 -6.79 -2.24
CA THR A 274 9.98 -6.51 -2.65
C THR A 274 9.01 -6.71 -1.48
N PRO A 275 8.02 -5.82 -1.25
CA PRO A 275 7.72 -4.59 -1.99
C PRO A 275 8.33 -3.31 -1.38
N ALA A 276 9.26 -3.39 -0.42
CA ALA A 276 9.83 -2.23 0.26
C ALA A 276 10.86 -1.41 -0.57
N SER A 277 11.49 -1.99 -1.59
CA SER A 277 12.55 -1.33 -2.38
C SER A 277 12.17 0.02 -2.98
N ASP A 278 10.90 0.25 -3.30
CA ASP A 278 10.48 1.52 -3.89
C ASP A 278 10.63 2.71 -2.94
N ILE A 279 10.67 2.48 -1.62
CA ILE A 279 10.98 3.51 -0.63
C ILE A 279 12.43 3.99 -0.82
N LEU A 280 13.38 3.07 -1.07
CA LEU A 280 14.77 3.42 -1.38
C LEU A 280 14.86 4.24 -2.67
N HIS A 281 14.18 3.78 -3.73
CA HIS A 281 14.15 4.48 -5.01
C HIS A 281 13.60 5.90 -4.90
N GLU A 282 12.54 6.07 -4.11
CA GLU A 282 11.91 7.37 -3.86
C GLU A 282 12.85 8.30 -3.08
N LEU A 283 13.37 7.85 -1.94
CA LEU A 283 14.24 8.64 -1.06
C LEU A 283 15.58 9.03 -1.70
N ALA A 284 16.15 8.18 -2.55
CA ALA A 284 17.42 8.45 -3.23
C ALA A 284 17.39 9.72 -4.10
N ARG A 285 16.20 10.19 -4.48
CA ARG A 285 15.99 11.42 -5.27
C ARG A 285 16.01 12.69 -4.43
N TYR A 286 15.91 12.58 -3.10
CA TYR A 286 15.72 13.71 -2.19
C TYR A 286 16.95 14.00 -1.31
N LYS A 287 18.17 13.77 -1.82
CA LYS A 287 19.42 14.12 -1.11
C LYS A 287 19.47 15.59 -0.68
N ASN A 288 18.84 16.47 -1.46
CA ASN A 288 18.68 17.89 -1.16
C ASN A 288 17.84 18.19 0.10
N PHE A 289 17.13 17.20 0.65
CA PHE A 289 16.38 17.29 1.91
C PHE A 289 17.15 16.73 3.11
N GLY A 290 18.47 16.51 3.00
CA GLY A 290 19.29 15.94 4.08
C GLY A 290 19.10 14.44 4.24
N VAL A 291 18.86 13.75 3.13
CA VAL A 291 18.62 12.30 3.08
C VAL A 291 19.92 11.57 2.70
N CYS A 292 20.33 10.65 3.55
CA CYS A 292 21.38 9.68 3.28
C CYS A 292 20.75 8.29 3.09
N THR A 293 20.80 7.76 1.87
CA THR A 293 20.41 6.37 1.59
C THR A 293 21.63 5.48 1.59
N PHE A 294 21.62 4.44 2.42
CA PHE A 294 22.65 3.41 2.50
C PHE A 294 22.04 2.06 2.10
N GLN A 295 22.42 1.58 0.90
CA GLN A 295 22.13 0.22 0.47
C GLN A 295 23.20 -0.70 1.04
N ALA A 296 22.82 -1.50 2.03
CA ALA A 296 23.72 -2.44 2.68
C ALA A 296 23.83 -3.76 1.90
N GLU A 297 24.81 -4.58 2.28
CA GLU A 297 25.05 -5.92 1.78
C GLU A 297 23.99 -6.94 2.21
N ASP A 298 23.36 -6.74 3.37
CA ASP A 298 22.29 -7.56 3.91
C ASP A 298 21.40 -6.77 4.90
N GLU A 299 20.34 -7.42 5.40
CA GLU A 299 19.41 -6.84 6.35
C GLU A 299 19.98 -6.52 7.72
N ILE A 300 21.04 -7.22 8.16
CA ILE A 300 21.69 -7.03 9.46
C ILE A 300 22.54 -5.76 9.42
N ALA A 301 23.38 -5.63 8.39
CA ALA A 301 24.18 -4.44 8.14
C ALA A 301 23.29 -3.20 7.98
N ALA A 302 22.16 -3.32 7.29
CA ALA A 302 21.19 -2.24 7.10
C ALA A 302 20.66 -1.66 8.44
N VAL A 303 20.18 -2.53 9.34
CA VAL A 303 19.64 -2.08 10.63
C VAL A 303 20.74 -1.60 11.58
N CYS A 304 21.90 -2.26 11.61
CA CYS A 304 23.03 -1.83 12.42
C CYS A 304 23.54 -0.45 12.01
N ALA A 305 23.60 -0.14 10.71
CA ALA A 305 23.93 1.19 10.23
C ALA A 305 22.90 2.24 10.67
N ALA A 306 21.60 1.93 10.59
CA ALA A 306 20.54 2.83 11.05
C ALA A 306 20.59 3.07 12.58
N ILE A 307 20.95 2.06 13.37
CA ILE A 307 21.20 2.20 14.81
C ILE A 307 22.40 3.13 15.05
N GLY A 308 23.49 2.98 14.29
CA GLY A 308 24.65 3.85 14.37
C GLY A 308 24.32 5.32 14.07
N ALA A 309 23.53 5.56 13.02
CA ALA A 309 23.03 6.90 12.70
C ALA A 309 22.15 7.49 13.83
N SER A 310 21.28 6.67 14.42
CA SER A 310 20.47 7.07 15.58
C SER A 310 21.34 7.37 16.81
N TYR A 311 22.39 6.59 17.05
CA TYR A 311 23.35 6.90 18.11
C TYR A 311 24.05 8.25 17.86
N GLY A 312 24.36 8.56 16.60
CA GLY A 312 24.94 9.83 16.16
C GLY A 312 24.01 11.05 16.16
N GLY A 313 22.74 10.90 16.54
CA GLY A 313 21.80 12.03 16.62
C GLY A 313 20.91 12.23 15.37
N GLN A 314 20.99 11.35 14.37
CA GLN A 314 20.18 11.41 13.14
C GLN A 314 18.87 10.63 13.29
N MET A 315 17.94 10.83 12.34
CA MET A 315 16.75 10.01 12.20
C MET A 315 17.13 8.70 11.49
N GLY A 316 17.39 7.65 12.27
CA GLY A 316 17.65 6.32 11.72
C GLY A 316 16.36 5.62 11.31
N VAL A 317 16.36 5.10 10.09
CA VAL A 317 15.26 4.35 9.50
C VAL A 317 15.80 3.11 8.80
N THR A 318 15.13 1.98 8.99
CA THR A 318 15.36 0.77 8.20
C THR A 318 14.05 0.19 7.72
N THR A 319 14.07 -0.48 6.57
CA THR A 319 12.88 -1.09 5.97
C THR A 319 13.14 -2.52 5.55
N SER A 320 12.08 -3.31 5.50
CA SER A 320 12.13 -4.69 5.07
C SER A 320 10.74 -5.26 4.78
N SER A 321 10.69 -6.57 4.63
CA SER A 321 9.48 -7.40 4.68
C SER A 321 9.78 -8.63 5.57
N GLY A 322 8.80 -9.48 5.88
CA GLY A 322 8.90 -10.63 6.80
C GLY A 322 10.27 -11.30 6.94
N PRO A 323 10.91 -11.82 5.87
CA PRO A 323 12.23 -12.47 5.98
C PRO A 323 13.32 -11.55 6.51
N GLY A 324 13.34 -10.31 6.03
CA GLY A 324 14.31 -9.34 6.45
C GLY A 324 14.05 -8.78 7.85
N ILE A 325 12.80 -8.75 8.30
CA ILE A 325 12.46 -8.46 9.71
C ILE A 325 12.98 -9.57 10.63
N ALA A 326 12.96 -10.82 10.19
CA ALA A 326 13.50 -11.94 10.97
C ALA A 326 15.02 -11.77 11.19
N LEU A 327 15.75 -11.39 10.14
CA LEU A 327 17.19 -11.11 10.23
C LEU A 327 17.51 -9.90 11.11
N LYS A 328 16.62 -8.89 11.16
CA LYS A 328 16.81 -7.69 11.99
C LYS A 328 16.50 -7.91 13.47
N ALA A 329 15.96 -9.06 13.88
CA ALA A 329 15.43 -9.28 15.23
C ALA A 329 16.44 -8.98 16.35
N GLU A 330 17.67 -9.47 16.24
CA GLU A 330 18.71 -9.23 17.24
C GLU A 330 19.06 -7.74 17.36
N ALA A 331 19.26 -7.07 16.23
CA ALA A 331 19.60 -5.65 16.20
C ALA A 331 18.43 -4.75 16.68
N MET A 332 17.17 -5.15 16.44
CA MET A 332 16.03 -4.48 17.06
C MET A 332 16.06 -4.61 18.59
N GLY A 333 16.43 -5.79 19.10
CA GLY A 333 16.67 -6.00 20.53
C GLY A 333 17.80 -5.13 21.06
N LEU A 334 18.89 -4.97 20.29
CA LEU A 334 19.97 -4.05 20.61
C LEU A 334 19.47 -2.59 20.68
N ALA A 335 18.72 -2.11 19.68
CA ALA A 335 18.18 -0.76 19.66
C ALA A 335 17.27 -0.46 20.86
N LEU A 336 16.47 -1.45 21.29
CA LEU A 336 15.68 -1.37 22.52
C LEU A 336 16.57 -1.24 23.76
N MET A 337 17.61 -2.07 23.86
CA MET A 337 18.54 -2.10 24.98
C MET A 337 19.37 -0.81 25.10
N LEU A 338 19.77 -0.25 23.96
CA LEU A 338 20.43 1.06 23.87
C LEU A 338 19.46 2.22 24.15
N GLU A 339 18.16 1.96 24.07
CA GLU A 339 17.09 2.94 24.15
C GLU A 339 17.32 4.10 23.17
N LEU A 340 17.38 3.77 21.88
CA LEU A 340 17.56 4.72 20.78
C LEU A 340 16.29 4.87 19.94
N PRO A 341 15.99 6.07 19.42
CA PRO A 341 14.90 6.27 18.49
C PRO A 341 15.28 5.65 17.13
N LEU A 342 14.47 4.74 16.62
CA LEU A 342 14.70 4.08 15.33
C LEU A 342 13.34 3.73 14.72
N LEU A 343 13.17 3.95 13.42
CA LEU A 343 12.02 3.39 12.71
C LEU A 343 12.38 2.11 12.00
N VAL A 344 11.59 1.06 12.24
CA VAL A 344 11.65 -0.20 11.50
C VAL A 344 10.33 -0.36 10.75
N ILE A 345 10.41 -0.32 9.41
CA ILE A 345 9.22 -0.38 8.56
C ILE A 345 9.15 -1.76 7.94
N ASP A 346 8.06 -2.47 8.21
CA ASP A 346 7.79 -3.78 7.67
C ASP A 346 6.66 -3.66 6.63
N VAL A 347 7.03 -3.81 5.36
CA VAL A 347 6.06 -3.87 4.27
C VAL A 347 5.73 -5.34 4.02
N GLN A 348 4.69 -5.82 4.71
CA GLN A 348 4.34 -7.24 4.76
C GLN A 348 3.98 -7.81 3.38
N ARG A 349 4.33 -9.07 3.16
CA ARG A 349 4.02 -9.85 1.95
C ARG A 349 3.73 -11.29 2.33
N GLY A 350 3.23 -12.10 1.40
CA GLY A 350 2.91 -13.50 1.67
C GLY A 350 4.13 -14.30 2.16
N GLY A 351 3.98 -14.99 3.29
CA GLY A 351 4.99 -15.87 3.88
C GLY A 351 4.62 -17.36 3.77
N PRO A 352 5.28 -18.27 4.52
CA PRO A 352 6.53 -18.07 5.29
C PRO A 352 7.78 -18.16 4.39
N SER A 353 8.96 -17.87 4.95
CA SER A 353 10.23 -17.83 4.22
C SER A 353 10.13 -16.88 3.01
N THR A 354 10.61 -17.24 1.82
CA THR A 354 10.42 -16.43 0.60
C THR A 354 8.94 -16.12 0.32
N GLY A 355 8.07 -17.11 0.58
CA GLY A 355 6.62 -17.03 0.40
C GLY A 355 6.20 -16.56 -0.99
N LEU A 356 5.37 -15.51 -1.03
CA LEU A 356 4.79 -14.91 -2.22
C LEU A 356 5.20 -13.42 -2.29
N PRO A 357 6.40 -13.09 -2.81
CA PRO A 357 6.95 -11.75 -2.71
C PRO A 357 6.09 -10.61 -3.27
N THR A 358 5.23 -10.92 -4.25
CA THR A 358 4.36 -9.97 -4.94
C THR A 358 2.91 -9.98 -4.44
N LYS A 359 2.58 -10.81 -3.45
CA LYS A 359 1.21 -10.95 -2.92
C LYS A 359 1.10 -10.36 -1.53
N THR A 360 -0.04 -9.73 -1.27
CA THR A 360 -0.33 -9.09 0.02
C THR A 360 -0.69 -10.13 1.07
N GLU A 361 -0.22 -9.92 2.29
CA GLU A 361 -0.58 -10.68 3.48
C GLU A 361 -0.26 -9.84 4.72
N GLN A 362 -0.91 -10.13 5.85
CA GLN A 362 -0.73 -9.41 7.12
C GLN A 362 -0.28 -10.37 8.21
N ALA A 363 0.75 -11.18 7.90
CA ALA A 363 1.15 -12.32 8.72
C ALA A 363 2.37 -12.07 9.62
N ASP A 364 2.87 -10.84 9.71
CA ASP A 364 4.11 -10.54 10.45
C ASP A 364 3.83 -9.90 11.82
N LEU A 365 2.57 -9.66 12.21
CA LEU A 365 2.21 -9.04 13.50
C LEU A 365 2.80 -9.80 14.70
N LEU A 366 2.66 -11.13 14.77
CA LEU A 366 3.27 -11.89 15.87
C LEU A 366 4.79 -11.93 15.81
N GLN A 367 5.37 -11.88 14.60
CA GLN A 367 6.81 -11.78 14.43
C GLN A 367 7.35 -10.47 15.00
N VAL A 368 6.68 -9.34 14.74
CA VAL A 368 7.09 -8.06 15.30
C VAL A 368 6.72 -7.91 16.78
N MET A 369 5.72 -8.63 17.28
CA MET A 369 5.38 -8.63 18.71
C MET A 369 6.37 -9.46 19.54
N PHE A 370 6.74 -10.65 19.06
CA PHE A 370 7.40 -11.68 19.87
C PHE A 370 8.67 -12.29 19.24
N GLY A 371 9.12 -11.84 18.07
CA GLY A 371 10.25 -12.43 17.36
C GLY A 371 11.64 -12.08 17.92
N ARG A 372 11.72 -11.36 19.03
CA ARG A 372 12.98 -10.95 19.69
C ARG A 372 13.19 -11.76 20.98
N ASN A 373 14.45 -11.95 21.37
CA ASN A 373 14.78 -12.66 22.60
C ASN A 373 14.56 -11.80 23.85
N GLY A 374 14.17 -12.45 24.96
CA GLY A 374 13.92 -11.79 26.24
C GLY A 374 12.70 -10.85 26.24
N GLU A 375 12.46 -10.20 27.39
CA GLU A 375 11.38 -9.23 27.57
C GLU A 375 11.67 -7.94 26.78
N SER A 376 11.26 -7.93 25.51
CA SER A 376 11.66 -6.93 24.52
C SER A 376 10.48 -6.32 23.75
N PRO A 377 9.52 -5.68 24.45
CA PRO A 377 8.35 -5.07 23.80
C PRO A 377 8.77 -3.83 23.01
N LEU A 378 8.09 -3.59 21.88
CA LEU A 378 8.26 -2.39 21.03
C LEU A 378 6.91 -1.79 20.68
N PRO A 379 6.79 -0.45 20.53
CA PRO A 379 5.61 0.13 19.95
C PRO A 379 5.41 -0.33 18.50
N VAL A 380 4.18 -0.66 18.13
CA VAL A 380 3.81 -1.16 16.79
C VAL A 380 2.60 -0.38 16.26
N LEU A 381 2.79 0.25 15.11
CA LEU A 381 1.79 1.00 14.36
C LEU A 381 1.48 0.29 13.05
N ALA A 382 0.30 0.49 12.47
CA ALA A 382 -0.06 -0.03 11.16
C ALA A 382 -0.78 1.03 10.31
N ALA A 383 -0.36 1.15 9.05
CA ALA A 383 -1.01 2.03 8.08
C ALA A 383 -2.37 1.45 7.65
N ARG A 384 -3.37 2.32 7.43
CA ARG A 384 -4.71 1.91 6.96
C ARG A 384 -4.94 2.06 5.45
N SER A 385 -4.21 2.97 4.79
CA SER A 385 -4.37 3.30 3.37
C SER A 385 -3.06 3.85 2.77
N PRO A 386 -2.95 3.95 1.42
CA PRO A 386 -1.81 4.58 0.77
C PRO A 386 -1.52 6.00 1.27
N GLY A 387 -2.53 6.86 1.45
CA GLY A 387 -2.35 8.22 1.97
C GLY A 387 -1.96 8.26 3.45
N ASP A 388 -2.50 7.34 4.27
CA ASP A 388 -2.21 7.26 5.71
C ASP A 388 -0.74 6.93 6.00
N CYS A 389 -0.04 6.28 5.06
CA CYS A 389 1.40 6.04 5.15
C CYS A 389 2.21 7.33 5.36
N PHE A 390 1.75 8.48 4.86
CA PHE A 390 2.40 9.77 5.09
C PHE A 390 2.32 10.20 6.56
N GLU A 391 1.16 10.04 7.20
CA GLU A 391 0.90 10.50 8.56
C GLU A 391 1.46 9.54 9.61
N ILE A 392 1.25 8.23 9.43
CA ILE A 392 1.59 7.20 10.42
C ILE A 392 3.10 7.17 10.74
N VAL A 393 3.97 7.43 9.76
CA VAL A 393 5.43 7.46 10.00
C VAL A 393 5.88 8.71 10.76
N GLN A 394 5.16 9.82 10.62
CA GLN A 394 5.41 11.02 11.43
C GLN A 394 5.02 10.77 12.89
N GLU A 395 3.86 10.13 13.11
CA GLU A 395 3.45 9.68 14.45
C GLU A 395 4.45 8.70 15.04
N ALA A 396 4.92 7.72 14.24
CA ALA A 396 5.92 6.76 14.67
C ALA A 396 7.25 7.43 15.06
N TRP A 397 7.72 8.42 14.30
CA TRP A 397 8.96 9.14 14.62
C TRP A 397 8.84 9.98 15.88
N MET A 398 7.69 10.64 16.06
CA MET A 398 7.38 11.35 17.29
C MET A 398 7.41 10.41 18.50
N LEU A 399 6.80 9.23 18.41
CA LEU A 399 6.86 8.22 19.47
C LEU A 399 8.29 7.74 19.73
N ALA A 400 9.05 7.43 18.67
CA ALA A 400 10.41 6.92 18.78
C ALA A 400 11.31 7.91 19.54
N THR A 401 11.21 9.20 19.22
CA THR A 401 12.00 10.27 19.84
C THR A 401 11.54 10.62 21.24
N GLN A 402 10.23 10.66 21.52
CA GLN A 402 9.73 10.96 22.87
C GLN A 402 9.96 9.82 23.87
N LEU A 403 9.90 8.57 23.40
CA LEU A 403 10.09 7.40 24.26
C LEU A 403 11.53 6.89 24.25
N MET A 404 12.38 7.33 23.30
CA MET A 404 13.73 6.80 23.08
C MET A 404 13.69 5.28 22.94
N LEU A 405 12.92 4.81 21.96
CA LEU A 405 12.69 3.40 21.64
C LEU A 405 12.58 3.20 20.12
N PRO A 406 12.93 2.00 19.61
CA PRO A 406 12.58 1.64 18.25
C PRO A 406 11.07 1.48 18.11
N VAL A 407 10.50 1.98 17.02
CA VAL A 407 9.07 1.88 16.69
C VAL A 407 8.91 1.14 15.37
N ILE A 408 8.00 0.16 15.36
CA ILE A 408 7.68 -0.62 14.17
C ILE A 408 6.47 -0.01 13.47
N VAL A 409 6.57 0.16 12.15
CA VAL A 409 5.44 0.55 11.29
C VAL A 409 5.15 -0.58 10.31
N LEU A 410 3.97 -1.16 10.42
CA LEU A 410 3.46 -2.20 9.53
C LEU A 410 2.72 -1.54 8.36
N SER A 411 3.10 -1.93 7.15
CA SER A 411 2.33 -1.77 5.92
C SER A 411 2.14 -3.16 5.30
N ASP A 412 1.54 -3.24 4.13
CA ASP A 412 1.42 -4.50 3.38
C ASP A 412 1.50 -4.24 1.87
N GLY A 413 1.71 -5.30 1.10
CA GLY A 413 1.85 -5.22 -0.35
C GLY A 413 0.63 -4.61 -1.05
N TYR A 414 -0.55 -4.65 -0.44
CA TYR A 414 -1.75 -4.00 -0.97
C TYR A 414 -1.68 -2.48 -0.79
N ILE A 415 -1.36 -1.99 0.40
CA ILE A 415 -1.16 -0.55 0.65
C ILE A 415 0.03 0.00 -0.13
N ALA A 416 1.16 -0.71 -0.10
CA ALA A 416 2.43 -0.26 -0.68
C ALA A 416 2.33 0.05 -2.17
N ASN A 417 1.63 -0.81 -2.91
CA ASN A 417 1.44 -0.71 -4.35
C ASN A 417 0.13 0.00 -4.72
N GLY A 418 -0.86 0.01 -3.83
CA GLY A 418 -2.13 0.71 -4.03
C GLY A 418 -1.93 2.22 -4.11
N ALA A 419 -2.85 2.88 -4.83
CA ALA A 419 -2.90 4.33 -4.96
C ALA A 419 -4.31 4.86 -4.78
N GLU A 420 -4.41 6.05 -4.19
CA GLU A 420 -5.66 6.78 -3.96
C GLU A 420 -5.46 8.29 -4.18
N PRO A 421 -6.53 9.05 -4.48
CA PRO A 421 -6.53 10.51 -4.44
C PRO A 421 -6.16 11.00 -3.03
N TRP A 422 -5.02 11.69 -2.94
CA TRP A 422 -4.51 12.22 -1.69
C TRP A 422 -4.51 13.73 -1.71
N LYS A 423 -5.15 14.31 -0.70
CA LYS A 423 -5.16 15.75 -0.47
C LYS A 423 -3.77 16.18 -0.03
N ILE A 424 -3.12 17.04 -0.82
CA ILE A 424 -1.78 17.51 -0.48
C ILE A 424 -1.87 18.33 0.82
N PRO A 425 -1.13 17.94 1.88
CA PRO A 425 -1.16 18.63 3.15
C PRO A 425 -0.46 19.97 3.03
N ASP A 426 -0.95 20.93 3.81
CA ASP A 426 -0.29 22.21 3.99
C ASP A 426 0.94 21.99 4.89
N VAL A 427 2.13 22.01 4.28
CA VAL A 427 3.41 21.77 4.96
C VAL A 427 3.64 22.74 6.13
N SER A 428 3.08 23.96 6.06
CA SER A 428 3.19 24.94 7.14
C SER A 428 2.40 24.57 8.40
N LYS A 429 1.38 23.70 8.25
CA LYS A 429 0.50 23.25 9.33
C LYS A 429 0.91 21.89 9.92
N LEU A 430 1.92 21.24 9.36
CA LEU A 430 2.45 20.00 9.93
C LEU A 430 3.03 20.27 11.32
N ALA A 431 2.58 19.48 12.30
CA ALA A 431 2.99 19.62 13.68
C ALA A 431 4.53 19.45 13.83
N PRO A 432 5.18 20.27 14.67
CA PRO A 432 6.59 20.05 15.00
C PRO A 432 6.76 18.74 15.77
N ILE A 433 7.87 18.05 15.54
CA ILE A 433 8.26 16.85 16.30
C ILE A 433 9.39 17.28 17.24
N PRO A 434 9.13 17.56 18.52
CA PRO A 434 10.14 18.10 19.41
C PRO A 434 11.24 17.06 19.66
N VAL A 435 12.49 17.42 19.33
CA VAL A 435 13.67 16.62 19.66
C VAL A 435 14.67 17.51 20.38
N SER A 436 15.08 17.08 21.58
CA SER A 436 16.06 17.79 22.40
C SER A 436 17.24 16.90 22.72
N HIS A 437 18.45 17.47 22.64
CA HIS A 437 19.67 16.82 23.12
C HIS A 437 20.19 17.56 24.35
N PRO A 438 20.64 16.84 25.39
CA PRO A 438 21.32 17.48 26.52
C PRO A 438 22.53 18.26 26.02
N GLN A 439 22.72 19.47 26.56
CA GLN A 439 23.89 20.32 26.30
C GLN A 439 24.84 20.37 27.50
N GLU A 440 24.36 19.97 28.67
CA GLU A 440 25.08 20.05 29.94
C GLU A 440 24.93 18.75 30.72
N ASN A 441 25.90 18.49 31.60
CA ASN A 441 25.89 17.31 32.44
C ASN A 441 24.70 17.35 33.42
N ASN A 442 23.91 16.28 33.43
CA ASN A 442 22.73 16.13 34.29
C ASN A 442 23.06 15.61 35.70
N ASN A 443 24.34 15.51 36.04
CA ASN A 443 24.84 15.04 37.33
C ASN A 443 25.93 16.01 37.84
N PRO A 444 25.59 17.00 38.69
CA PRO A 444 26.53 18.04 39.13
C PRO A 444 27.77 17.50 39.83
N ASP A 445 27.63 16.40 40.58
CA ASP A 445 28.67 15.84 41.45
C ASP A 445 29.40 14.64 40.81
N GLY A 446 29.26 14.39 39.51
CA GLY A 446 29.88 13.23 38.89
C GLY A 446 29.69 13.12 37.38
N PRO A 447 29.95 11.94 36.79
CA PRO A 447 29.80 11.74 35.35
C PRO A 447 28.34 11.81 34.92
N PHE A 448 28.11 12.16 33.66
CA PHE A 448 26.79 12.17 33.03
C PHE A 448 26.05 10.85 33.23
N LYS A 449 24.75 10.93 33.54
CA LYS A 449 23.87 9.78 33.78
C LYS A 449 23.01 9.51 32.54
N PRO A 450 23.44 8.63 31.62
CA PRO A 450 22.78 8.37 30.35
C PRO A 450 21.43 7.67 30.50
N TYR A 451 21.11 7.03 31.62
CA TYR A 451 19.83 6.35 31.87
C TYR A 451 18.97 7.06 32.91
N LEU A 452 19.21 8.36 33.14
CA LEU A 452 18.29 9.18 33.93
C LEU A 452 16.94 9.30 33.20
N ARG A 453 15.84 9.16 33.93
CA ARG A 453 14.49 9.00 33.36
C ARG A 453 13.68 10.29 33.44
N ASN A 454 13.00 10.65 32.36
CA ASN A 454 11.95 11.69 32.39
C ASN A 454 10.57 11.08 32.77
N GLU A 455 9.50 11.88 32.69
CA GLU A 455 8.12 11.46 33.01
C GLU A 455 7.59 10.31 32.14
N LEU A 456 8.09 10.19 30.91
CA LEU A 456 7.78 9.09 29.99
C LEU A 456 8.70 7.88 30.18
N LEU A 457 9.63 7.96 31.14
CA LEU A 457 10.73 7.02 31.38
C LEU A 457 11.77 6.97 30.24
N ALA A 458 11.76 7.95 29.35
CA ALA A 458 12.79 8.11 28.32
C ALA A 458 14.08 8.65 28.92
N ARG A 459 15.19 8.20 28.33
CA ARG A 459 16.54 8.63 28.69
C ARG A 459 16.99 9.86 27.89
N PRO A 460 17.98 10.65 28.34
CA PRO A 460 18.55 11.71 27.51
C PRO A 460 19.33 11.16 26.31
N TRP A 461 19.14 11.77 25.14
CA TRP A 461 19.84 11.44 23.88
C TRP A 461 21.10 12.28 23.70
N ALA A 462 22.17 11.98 24.44
CA ALA A 462 23.44 12.69 24.28
C ALA A 462 24.14 12.31 22.96
N ILE A 463 24.58 13.31 22.19
CA ILE A 463 25.28 13.12 20.91
C ILE A 463 26.77 12.87 21.19
N PRO A 464 27.40 11.87 20.53
CA PRO A 464 28.83 11.67 20.63
C PRO A 464 29.63 12.92 20.26
N GLY A 465 30.61 13.28 21.09
CA GLY A 465 31.44 14.48 20.90
C GLY A 465 30.92 15.72 21.62
N THR A 466 29.73 15.69 22.24
CA THR A 466 29.28 16.79 23.12
C THR A 466 30.15 16.82 24.40
N PRO A 467 30.76 17.98 24.74
CA PRO A 467 31.58 18.13 25.95
C PRO A 467 30.85 17.71 27.23
N GLU A 468 31.57 17.13 28.20
CA GLU A 468 31.04 16.71 29.51
C GLU A 468 29.93 15.63 29.51
N LEU A 469 29.52 15.12 28.35
CA LEU A 469 28.47 14.10 28.22
C LEU A 469 29.01 12.71 27.86
N MET A 470 30.27 12.44 28.17
CA MET A 470 30.89 11.14 27.89
C MET A 470 30.09 10.02 28.57
N HIS A 471 29.64 9.04 27.79
CA HIS A 471 28.88 7.91 28.30
C HIS A 471 29.07 6.66 27.44
N ARG A 472 28.64 5.52 27.99
CA ARG A 472 28.69 4.22 27.30
C ARG A 472 27.32 3.56 27.35
N VAL A 473 26.77 3.32 26.17
CA VAL A 473 25.59 2.45 25.97
C VAL A 473 26.04 1.16 25.30
N GLY A 474 25.32 0.06 25.53
CA GLY A 474 25.67 -1.25 24.97
C GLY A 474 24.58 -2.28 25.24
N GLY A 475 24.71 -3.47 24.63
CA GLY A 475 23.69 -4.53 24.71
C GLY A 475 23.64 -5.32 26.04
N ILE A 476 24.60 -5.13 26.94
CA ILE A 476 24.59 -5.76 28.27
C ILE A 476 23.71 -4.93 29.22
N GLU A 477 22.98 -5.59 30.13
CA GLU A 477 22.10 -4.94 31.12
C GLU A 477 22.77 -3.78 31.84
N LYS A 478 21.99 -2.71 32.04
CA LYS A 478 22.48 -1.42 32.52
C LYS A 478 21.92 -1.09 33.90
N GLU A 479 22.77 -0.55 34.75
CA GLU A 479 22.36 0.07 36.00
C GLU A 479 21.51 1.31 35.70
N ASP A 480 20.35 1.40 36.36
CA ASP A 480 19.46 2.55 36.24
C ASP A 480 20.17 3.87 36.61
N GLY A 481 19.91 4.92 35.84
CA GLY A 481 20.63 6.19 35.95
C GLY A 481 22.02 6.18 35.31
N THR A 482 22.96 5.39 35.84
CA THR A 482 24.40 5.49 35.48
C THR A 482 24.74 4.88 34.12
N GLY A 483 24.02 3.85 33.67
CA GLY A 483 24.36 3.12 32.44
C GLY A 483 25.59 2.23 32.55
N ASN A 484 26.10 1.99 33.77
CA ASN A 484 27.12 0.99 34.01
C ASN A 484 26.59 -0.42 33.77
N ILE A 485 27.48 -1.39 33.57
CA ILE A 485 27.07 -2.79 33.47
C ILE A 485 26.58 -3.25 34.84
N SER A 486 25.41 -3.86 34.90
CA SER A 486 24.88 -4.45 36.12
C SER A 486 24.34 -5.86 35.85
N TYR A 487 24.70 -6.79 36.72
CA TYR A 487 24.17 -8.15 36.79
C TYR A 487 23.31 -8.37 38.03
N ASP A 488 23.01 -7.29 38.76
CA ASP A 488 22.18 -7.34 39.96
C ASP A 488 20.74 -7.76 39.57
N PRO A 489 20.17 -8.78 40.24
CA PRO A 489 18.84 -9.28 39.90
C PRO A 489 17.73 -8.23 40.04
N GLU A 490 17.77 -7.41 41.08
CA GLU A 490 16.75 -6.38 41.33
C GLU A 490 16.84 -5.25 40.29
N ASN A 491 18.06 -4.86 39.92
CA ASN A 491 18.26 -3.93 38.80
C ASN A 491 17.72 -4.50 37.49
N HIS A 492 18.00 -5.78 37.18
CA HIS A 492 17.50 -6.40 35.96
C HIS A 492 15.96 -6.39 35.92
N GLN A 493 15.31 -6.83 37.01
CA GLN A 493 13.85 -6.82 37.12
C GLN A 493 13.28 -5.39 36.95
N LYS A 494 13.88 -4.41 37.64
CA LYS A 494 13.49 -3.00 37.52
C LYS A 494 13.60 -2.49 36.09
N MET A 495 14.72 -2.74 35.42
CA MET A 495 14.97 -2.26 34.06
C MET A 495 14.06 -2.94 33.02
N VAL A 496 13.73 -4.22 33.21
CA VAL A 496 12.70 -4.92 32.43
C VAL A 496 11.34 -4.23 32.57
N HIS A 497 10.90 -3.96 33.81
CA HIS A 497 9.64 -3.27 34.05
C HIS A 497 9.63 -1.85 33.47
N ILE A 498 10.74 -1.11 33.56
CA ILE A 498 10.87 0.22 32.94
C ILE A 498 10.67 0.13 31.42
N ARG A 499 11.37 -0.78 30.73
CA ARG A 499 11.24 -0.95 29.27
C ARG A 499 9.79 -1.29 28.86
N ALA A 500 9.13 -2.18 29.60
CA ALA A 500 7.72 -2.50 29.37
C ALA A 500 6.79 -1.30 29.62
N GLN A 501 7.00 -0.57 30.72
CA GLN A 501 6.20 0.61 31.06
C GLN A 501 6.40 1.77 30.08
N LYS A 502 7.61 1.95 29.52
CA LYS A 502 7.88 2.90 28.43
C LYS A 502 7.00 2.63 27.21
N VAL A 503 6.90 1.37 26.79
CA VAL A 503 6.02 0.99 25.68
C VAL A 503 4.56 1.27 26.02
N ALA A 504 4.11 0.91 27.23
CA ALA A 504 2.75 1.20 27.67
C ALA A 504 2.44 2.71 27.73
N ASN A 505 3.42 3.55 28.07
CA ASN A 505 3.29 5.01 28.08
C ASN A 505 3.03 5.59 26.68
N ALA A 506 3.34 4.89 25.59
CA ALA A 506 3.01 5.34 24.23
C ALA A 506 1.52 5.63 24.06
N ALA A 507 0.63 4.87 24.73
CA ALA A 507 -0.81 5.10 24.68
C ALA A 507 -1.24 6.48 25.23
N LYS A 508 -0.41 7.14 26.04
CA LYS A 508 -0.67 8.50 26.55
C LYS A 508 -0.44 9.58 25.48
N LEU A 509 0.37 9.27 24.47
CA LEU A 509 0.75 10.17 23.37
C LEU A 509 -0.12 9.96 22.12
N LEU A 510 -0.92 8.90 22.11
CA LEU A 510 -1.73 8.47 20.97
C LEU A 510 -3.20 8.84 21.20
N PRO A 511 -3.94 9.17 20.14
CA PRO A 511 -5.36 9.44 20.25
C PRO A 511 -6.15 8.18 20.63
N PRO A 512 -7.32 8.34 21.29
CA PRO A 512 -8.21 7.22 21.56
C PRO A 512 -8.75 6.62 20.26
N GLN A 513 -9.15 5.35 20.31
CA GLN A 513 -9.77 4.68 19.17
C GLN A 513 -11.15 5.28 18.88
N SER A 514 -11.41 5.59 17.61
CA SER A 514 -12.73 5.97 17.11
C SER A 514 -13.51 4.76 16.61
N VAL A 515 -14.83 4.93 16.52
CA VAL A 515 -15.78 3.94 15.99
C VAL A 515 -16.61 4.63 14.92
N GLU A 516 -16.79 3.96 13.79
CA GLU A 516 -17.73 4.34 12.75
C GLU A 516 -19.00 3.50 12.85
N GLY A 517 -20.15 4.16 13.01
CA GLY A 517 -21.44 3.52 13.25
C GLY A 517 -21.98 3.78 14.66
N PRO A 518 -22.99 3.00 15.10
CA PRO A 518 -23.57 3.11 16.44
C PRO A 518 -22.50 2.97 17.54
N ALA A 519 -22.66 3.64 18.69
CA ALA A 519 -21.72 3.54 19.81
C ALA A 519 -21.74 2.18 20.54
N SER A 520 -22.79 1.40 20.31
CA SER A 520 -23.05 0.04 20.83
C SER A 520 -23.96 -0.69 19.85
N GLY A 521 -23.87 -2.01 19.75
CA GLY A 521 -24.69 -2.78 18.79
C GLY A 521 -24.51 -4.29 18.88
N ASP A 522 -24.99 -4.99 17.85
CA ASP A 522 -24.93 -6.44 17.77
C ASP A 522 -23.52 -6.94 17.40
N LEU A 523 -22.82 -6.22 16.52
CA LEU A 523 -21.49 -6.61 16.05
C LEU A 523 -20.55 -5.42 15.91
N LEU A 524 -19.34 -5.55 16.45
CA LEU A 524 -18.21 -4.70 16.10
C LEU A 524 -17.29 -5.44 15.12
N VAL A 525 -17.03 -4.86 13.96
CA VAL A 525 -15.93 -5.28 13.10
C VAL A 525 -14.68 -4.54 13.56
N LEU A 526 -13.67 -5.28 14.02
CA LEU A 526 -12.38 -4.73 14.45
C LEU A 526 -11.31 -5.16 13.44
N SER A 527 -10.74 -4.20 12.72
CA SER A 527 -9.74 -4.49 11.66
C SER A 527 -8.45 -3.69 11.82
N TRP A 528 -7.43 -4.04 11.03
CA TRP A 528 -6.12 -3.39 11.03
C TRP A 528 -5.43 -3.51 9.65
N GLY A 529 -4.43 -2.66 9.39
CA GLY A 529 -3.67 -2.70 8.14
C GLY A 529 -4.51 -2.40 6.88
N GLY A 530 -4.11 -2.94 5.74
CA GLY A 530 -4.79 -2.84 4.45
C GLY A 530 -6.19 -3.48 4.34
N THR A 531 -6.77 -4.01 5.44
CA THR A 531 -8.16 -4.48 5.45
C THR A 531 -9.18 -3.35 5.69
N TYR A 532 -8.71 -2.14 6.02
CA TYR A 532 -9.54 -0.98 6.35
C TYR A 532 -10.69 -0.78 5.36
N GLY A 533 -10.35 -0.57 4.09
CA GLY A 533 -11.32 -0.16 3.08
C GLY A 533 -12.39 -1.22 2.81
N ALA A 534 -12.02 -2.50 2.77
CA ALA A 534 -12.98 -3.58 2.57
C ALA A 534 -13.93 -3.73 3.78
N CYS A 535 -13.40 -3.63 5.00
CA CYS A 535 -14.22 -3.71 6.22
C CYS A 535 -15.17 -2.52 6.34
N LEU A 536 -14.67 -1.32 6.06
CA LEU A 536 -15.44 -0.08 6.09
C LEU A 536 -16.64 -0.16 5.14
N THR A 537 -16.38 -0.48 3.87
CA THR A 537 -17.43 -0.60 2.85
C THR A 537 -18.45 -1.69 3.22
N ALA A 538 -17.99 -2.84 3.73
CA ALA A 538 -18.88 -3.93 4.14
C ALA A 538 -19.77 -3.54 5.33
N VAL A 539 -19.23 -2.81 6.31
CA VAL A 539 -20.00 -2.29 7.44
C VAL A 539 -21.03 -1.26 6.98
N GLN A 540 -20.66 -0.33 6.10
CA GLN A 540 -21.59 0.66 5.54
C GLN A 540 -22.74 -0.01 4.76
N GLN A 541 -22.46 -1.07 4.00
CA GLN A 541 -23.50 -1.85 3.32
C GLN A 541 -24.42 -2.57 4.32
N ALA A 542 -23.85 -3.19 5.35
CA ALA A 542 -24.63 -3.85 6.41
C ALA A 542 -25.51 -2.86 7.21
N GLN A 543 -25.00 -1.66 7.49
CA GLN A 543 -25.78 -0.57 8.11
C GLN A 543 -26.92 -0.11 7.20
N SER A 544 -26.66 0.02 5.90
CA SER A 544 -27.68 0.38 4.91
C SER A 544 -28.77 -0.70 4.79
N ALA A 545 -28.44 -1.96 5.09
CA ALA A 545 -29.40 -3.06 5.22
C ALA A 545 -30.12 -3.12 6.59
N GLY A 546 -29.90 -2.14 7.47
CA GLY A 546 -30.57 -2.01 8.77
C GLY A 546 -29.94 -2.81 9.91
N LEU A 547 -28.73 -3.35 9.74
CA LEU A 547 -28.05 -4.12 10.78
C LEU A 547 -27.35 -3.18 11.80
N SER A 548 -27.40 -3.54 13.09
CA SER A 548 -26.72 -2.80 14.17
C SER A 548 -25.24 -3.18 14.26
N VAL A 549 -24.45 -2.68 13.30
CA VAL A 549 -23.02 -3.01 13.18
C VAL A 549 -22.15 -1.75 13.15
N ALA A 550 -20.97 -1.83 13.72
CA ALA A 550 -19.99 -0.74 13.73
C ALA A 550 -18.60 -1.23 13.31
N HIS A 551 -17.73 -0.29 12.92
CA HIS A 551 -16.35 -0.54 12.54
C HIS A 551 -15.39 0.22 13.46
N ALA A 552 -14.38 -0.47 13.99
CA ALA A 552 -13.22 0.16 14.60
C ALA A 552 -11.95 -0.34 13.88
N HIS A 553 -11.11 0.59 13.44
CA HIS A 553 -9.87 0.27 12.75
C HIS A 553 -8.65 0.66 13.59
N LEU A 554 -7.82 -0.32 13.94
CA LEU A 554 -6.65 -0.12 14.78
C LEU A 554 -5.44 0.32 13.94
N ARG A 555 -4.97 1.54 14.19
CA ARG A 555 -3.64 2.03 13.75
C ARG A 555 -2.55 1.73 14.77
N TYR A 556 -2.92 1.52 16.03
CA TYR A 556 -2.00 1.30 17.16
C TYR A 556 -2.19 -0.13 17.70
N LEU A 557 -1.19 -0.98 17.50
CA LEU A 557 -1.26 -2.42 17.83
C LEU A 557 -0.50 -2.77 19.10
N ASN A 558 0.57 -2.03 19.40
CA ASN A 558 1.24 -2.12 20.69
C ASN A 558 1.74 -0.75 21.14
N PRO A 559 1.34 -0.27 22.33
CA PRO A 559 0.17 -0.72 23.07
C PRO A 559 -1.11 -0.47 22.27
N PHE A 560 -2.17 -1.21 22.57
CA PHE A 560 -3.51 -0.86 22.07
C PHE A 560 -3.98 0.49 22.63
N PRO A 561 -4.92 1.17 21.95
CA PRO A 561 -5.57 2.37 22.45
C PRO A 561 -6.17 2.14 23.84
N SER A 562 -6.06 3.14 24.71
CA SER A 562 -6.46 3.04 26.12
C SER A 562 -7.95 2.72 26.31
N ASN A 563 -8.80 3.17 25.40
CA ASN A 563 -10.25 2.97 25.43
C ASN A 563 -10.73 1.70 24.70
N LEU A 564 -9.82 0.87 24.15
CA LEU A 564 -10.22 -0.28 23.33
C LEU A 564 -11.07 -1.28 24.12
N GLY A 565 -10.70 -1.60 25.36
CA GLY A 565 -11.48 -2.51 26.20
C GLY A 565 -12.92 -2.05 26.43
N GLU A 566 -13.12 -0.75 26.67
CA GLU A 566 -14.46 -0.17 26.81
C GLU A 566 -15.27 -0.22 25.52
N ILE A 567 -14.62 -0.03 24.36
CA ILE A 567 -15.28 -0.15 23.06
C ILE A 567 -15.74 -1.59 22.85
N LEU A 568 -14.87 -2.57 23.06
CA LEU A 568 -15.18 -3.98 22.83
C LEU A 568 -16.37 -4.44 23.69
N ALA A 569 -16.47 -3.96 24.93
CA ALA A 569 -17.56 -4.31 25.85
C ALA A 569 -18.95 -3.76 25.45
N ARG A 570 -19.02 -2.79 24.53
CA ARG A 570 -20.30 -2.17 24.07
C ARG A 570 -21.02 -2.99 23.00
N TYR A 571 -20.44 -4.09 22.54
CA TYR A 571 -21.00 -4.91 21.47
C TYR A 571 -21.20 -6.35 21.92
N LYS A 572 -22.26 -6.99 21.42
CA LYS A 572 -22.55 -8.39 21.77
C LYS A 572 -21.51 -9.35 21.22
N LYS A 573 -20.98 -9.06 20.03
CA LYS A 573 -19.96 -9.86 19.34
C LYS A 573 -18.89 -8.95 18.73
N VAL A 574 -17.68 -9.47 18.58
CA VAL A 574 -16.57 -8.81 17.88
C VAL A 574 -16.09 -9.73 16.76
N LEU A 575 -16.15 -9.26 15.51
CA LEU A 575 -15.61 -9.92 14.33
C LEU A 575 -14.26 -9.29 13.98
N ILE A 576 -13.24 -10.11 13.78
CA ILE A 576 -11.89 -9.68 13.41
C ILE A 576 -11.51 -10.31 12.07
N PRO A 577 -11.69 -9.59 10.95
CA PRO A 577 -11.22 -10.02 9.64
C PRO A 577 -9.71 -9.82 9.52
N GLU A 578 -8.97 -10.87 9.14
CA GLU A 578 -7.52 -10.81 9.02
C GLU A 578 -7.01 -11.55 7.78
N LEU A 579 -6.01 -10.98 7.10
CA LEU A 579 -5.27 -11.66 6.04
C LEU A 579 -4.18 -12.59 6.60
N ASN A 580 -4.53 -13.34 7.64
CA ASN A 580 -3.70 -14.29 8.39
C ASN A 580 -4.60 -15.26 9.18
N MET A 581 -4.04 -16.12 10.02
CA MET A 581 -4.78 -17.13 10.80
C MET A 581 -5.40 -16.65 12.13
N GLY A 582 -5.43 -15.34 12.39
CA GLY A 582 -6.03 -14.73 13.57
C GLY A 582 -5.02 -14.13 14.57
N GLN A 583 -4.03 -13.38 14.09
CA GLN A 583 -2.95 -12.81 14.92
C GLN A 583 -3.45 -11.68 15.84
N LEU A 584 -4.17 -10.70 15.30
CA LEU A 584 -4.80 -9.65 16.11
C LEU A 584 -5.83 -10.27 17.05
N ARG A 585 -6.63 -11.23 16.55
CA ARG A 585 -7.60 -11.94 17.38
C ARG A 585 -6.95 -12.57 18.61
N MET A 586 -5.78 -13.21 18.46
CA MET A 586 -5.05 -13.77 19.59
C MET A 586 -4.71 -12.71 20.64
N LEU A 587 -4.19 -11.56 20.21
CA LEU A 587 -3.78 -10.47 21.09
C LEU A 587 -4.96 -9.79 21.80
N VAL A 588 -6.07 -9.59 21.09
CA VAL A 588 -7.29 -8.99 21.64
C VAL A 588 -7.89 -9.90 22.71
N ARG A 589 -8.00 -11.20 22.42
CA ARG A 589 -8.53 -12.20 23.37
C ARG A 589 -7.64 -12.32 24.61
N SER A 590 -6.31 -12.35 24.42
CA SER A 590 -5.38 -12.50 25.55
C SER A 590 -5.40 -11.30 26.49
N ARG A 591 -5.62 -10.09 25.97
CA ARG A 591 -5.62 -8.86 26.78
C ARG A 591 -6.96 -8.51 27.40
N TYR A 592 -8.07 -8.71 26.69
CA TYR A 592 -9.39 -8.22 27.09
C TYR A 592 -10.39 -9.32 27.44
N LEU A 593 -10.04 -10.60 27.28
CA LEU A 593 -10.92 -11.74 27.54
C LEU A 593 -12.28 -11.68 26.80
N VAL A 594 -12.30 -11.01 25.64
CA VAL A 594 -13.48 -10.90 24.78
C VAL A 594 -13.56 -12.12 23.87
N ASP A 595 -14.76 -12.67 23.67
CA ASP A 595 -14.97 -13.77 22.73
C ASP A 595 -15.02 -13.27 21.27
N ALA A 596 -13.84 -12.95 20.73
CA ALA A 596 -13.70 -12.46 19.36
C ALA A 596 -13.74 -13.59 18.32
N ILE A 597 -14.57 -13.40 17.30
CA ILE A 597 -14.77 -14.27 16.13
C ILE A 597 -13.73 -13.90 15.07
N GLY A 598 -13.02 -14.88 14.51
CA GLY A 598 -12.05 -14.64 13.44
C GLY A 598 -12.65 -14.90 12.05
N PHE A 599 -12.35 -14.05 11.08
CA PHE A 599 -12.59 -14.31 9.67
C PHE A 599 -11.27 -14.18 8.90
N ASN A 600 -10.73 -15.31 8.49
CA ASN A 600 -9.33 -15.43 8.10
C ASN A 600 -9.20 -15.73 6.61
N LYS A 601 -8.35 -14.99 5.88
CA LYS A 601 -8.06 -15.23 4.46
C LYS A 601 -6.56 -15.25 4.19
N ILE A 602 -6.05 -16.41 3.76
CA ILE A 602 -4.62 -16.64 3.50
C ILE A 602 -4.47 -17.10 2.05
N LYS A 603 -4.79 -16.18 1.13
CA LYS A 603 -4.85 -16.45 -0.32
C LYS A 603 -3.97 -15.50 -1.13
N GLY A 604 -3.12 -14.69 -0.48
CA GLY A 604 -2.31 -13.67 -1.16
C GLY A 604 -3.13 -12.58 -1.86
N LYS A 605 -4.38 -12.36 -1.42
CA LYS A 605 -5.35 -11.43 -2.02
C LYS A 605 -6.08 -10.67 -0.91
N PRO A 606 -6.46 -9.39 -1.14
CA PRO A 606 -7.27 -8.63 -0.19
C PRO A 606 -8.66 -9.26 -0.01
N PHE A 607 -9.38 -8.82 1.03
CA PHE A 607 -10.78 -9.19 1.17
C PHE A 607 -11.63 -8.59 0.04
N THR A 608 -12.67 -9.31 -0.38
CA THR A 608 -13.79 -8.73 -1.10
C THR A 608 -14.78 -8.16 -0.08
N VAL A 609 -15.54 -7.14 -0.46
CA VAL A 609 -16.63 -6.57 0.34
C VAL A 609 -17.73 -7.62 0.52
N THR A 610 -18.05 -8.38 -0.51
CA THR A 610 -19.12 -9.39 -0.54
C THR A 610 -18.88 -10.47 0.52
N GLU A 611 -17.66 -11.04 0.60
CA GLU A 611 -17.36 -12.07 1.59
C GLU A 611 -17.43 -11.53 3.03
N LEU A 612 -17.11 -10.24 3.23
CA LEU A 612 -17.24 -9.57 4.52
C LEU A 612 -18.71 -9.29 4.87
N VAL A 613 -19.52 -8.82 3.92
CA VAL A 613 -20.96 -8.56 4.13
C VAL A 613 -21.70 -9.83 4.50
N GLU A 614 -21.42 -10.94 3.80
CA GLU A 614 -21.99 -12.25 4.14
C GLU A 614 -21.64 -12.65 5.58
N LYS A 615 -20.36 -12.51 5.95
CA LYS A 615 -19.88 -12.89 7.29
C LYS A 615 -20.41 -11.97 8.39
N ILE A 616 -20.53 -10.67 8.13
CA ILE A 616 -21.14 -9.70 9.04
C ILE A 616 -22.61 -10.06 9.24
N SER A 617 -23.34 -10.33 8.16
CA SER A 617 -24.78 -10.66 8.19
C SER A 617 -25.07 -11.96 8.94
N GLU A 618 -24.16 -12.94 8.92
CA GLU A 618 -24.23 -14.17 9.70
C GLU A 618 -24.19 -13.90 11.21
N HIS A 619 -23.38 -12.93 11.65
CA HIS A 619 -23.12 -12.69 13.07
C HIS A 619 -23.89 -11.50 13.68
N ALA A 620 -24.39 -10.58 12.85
CA ALA A 620 -25.17 -9.43 13.27
C ALA A 620 -26.67 -9.73 13.50
N LYS A 621 -27.12 -10.96 13.22
CA LYS A 621 -28.48 -11.44 13.51
C LYS A 621 -28.61 -12.06 14.90
#